data_AF-A0A8J7I7F2-F1
#
_entry.id   AF-A0A8J7I7F2-F1
#
_cell.length_a   1.000
_cell.length_b   1.000
_cell.length_c   1.000
_cell.angle_alpha   90.00
_cell.angle_beta   90.00
_cell.angle_gamma   90.00
#
_symmetry.space_group_name_H-M   'P 1'
#
loop_
_entity.id
_entity.type
_entity.pdbx_description
1 polymer ?
#
loop_
_entity_poly.entity_id
_entity_poly.type
_entity_poly.pdbx_seq_one_letter_code
_entity_poly.pdbx_strand_id
1 'polypeptide(L)'
;MLFNRFAIAVTTIVALGGSAIALTKPTLSHQVIAQTPTNSLRQHRAQSGGWLKELNLTPQQIQQMKQIRTQSKEQMTQKRQAVRQGQQELHDLIAGRASTQQVREKYNQIKVIKQQLADAQFENTLAIREILNPEQRQKFADRMYKKPPQNQPPKQN
;
A
#
# COMPACT_ATOMS: atom_id res chain seq x y z
N MET A 1 -42.36 25.87 -14.32
CA MET A 1 -41.98 24.98 -13.19
C MET A 1 -42.42 23.58 -13.57
N LEU A 2 -41.49 22.69 -13.90
CA LEU A 2 -41.78 21.32 -14.36
C LEU A 2 -40.95 20.35 -13.51
N PHE A 3 -41.60 19.75 -12.52
CA PHE A 3 -41.05 18.68 -11.70
C PHE A 3 -41.62 17.35 -12.20
N ASN A 4 -40.81 16.56 -12.91
CA ASN A 4 -41.10 15.14 -13.11
C ASN A 4 -39.98 14.32 -12.45
N ARG A 5 -40.26 13.83 -11.24
CA ARG A 5 -39.44 12.84 -10.54
C ARG A 5 -40.02 11.46 -10.82
N PHE A 6 -39.38 10.71 -11.70
CA PHE A 6 -39.65 9.29 -11.86
C PHE A 6 -38.77 8.51 -10.89
N ALA A 7 -39.38 7.95 -9.85
CA ALA A 7 -38.78 6.98 -8.95
C ALA A 7 -39.59 5.69 -9.06
N ILE A 8 -39.06 4.70 -9.78
CA ILE A 8 -39.54 3.32 -9.73
C ILE A 8 -38.31 2.43 -9.63
N ALA A 9 -37.96 2.07 -8.40
CA ALA A 9 -36.98 1.03 -8.12
C ALA A 9 -37.71 -0.31 -8.09
N VAL A 10 -37.48 -1.14 -9.11
CA VAL A 10 -37.90 -2.55 -9.13
C VAL A 10 -36.68 -3.39 -8.73
N THR A 11 -36.67 -3.88 -7.50
CA THR A 11 -35.70 -4.88 -7.02
C THR A 11 -36.40 -6.22 -6.92
N THR A 12 -36.24 -7.05 -7.95
CA THR A 12 -36.52 -8.49 -7.88
C THR A 12 -35.22 -9.23 -7.61
N ILE A 13 -35.05 -9.71 -6.38
CA ILE A 13 -33.97 -10.63 -6.00
C ILE A 13 -34.45 -12.04 -6.32
N VAL A 14 -33.81 -12.66 -7.32
CA VAL A 14 -33.84 -14.11 -7.55
C VAL A 14 -32.44 -14.61 -7.21
N ALA A 15 -32.32 -15.46 -6.20
CA ALA A 15 -31.12 -16.24 -5.96
C ALA A 15 -31.51 -17.69 -5.66
N LEU A 16 -31.07 -18.56 -6.55
CA LEU A 16 -31.32 -19.99 -6.62
C LEU A 16 -30.65 -20.74 -5.45
N GLY A 17 -31.31 -21.82 -5.03
CA GLY A 17 -30.80 -22.76 -4.04
C GLY A 17 -29.54 -23.50 -4.50
N GLY A 18 -28.62 -23.68 -3.57
CA GLY A 18 -27.45 -24.55 -3.72
C GLY A 18 -27.52 -25.70 -2.71
N SER A 19 -27.66 -26.92 -3.24
CA SER A 19 -27.59 -28.17 -2.48
C SER A 19 -26.21 -28.34 -1.85
N ALA A 20 -26.15 -28.58 -0.54
CA ALA A 20 -24.92 -28.92 0.16
C ALA A 20 -24.58 -30.40 -0.08
N ILE A 21 -23.45 -30.68 -0.75
CA ILE A 21 -22.83 -32.00 -0.76
C ILE A 21 -21.72 -31.98 0.30
N ALA A 22 -21.95 -32.62 1.43
CA ALA A 22 -20.94 -32.84 2.45
C ALA A 22 -20.01 -33.99 2.02
N LEU A 23 -18.86 -33.63 1.42
CA LEU A 23 -17.81 -34.59 1.10
C LEU A 23 -16.94 -34.83 2.35
N THR A 24 -16.99 -36.06 2.87
CA THR A 24 -16.17 -36.55 3.98
C THR A 24 -14.71 -36.63 3.55
N LYS A 25 -13.81 -35.97 4.30
CA LYS A 25 -12.36 -36.03 4.07
C LYS A 25 -11.77 -37.20 4.88
N PRO A 26 -11.11 -38.19 4.26
CA PRO A 26 -10.39 -39.21 4.98
C PRO A 26 -9.11 -38.62 5.60
N THR A 27 -8.98 -38.77 6.91
CA THR A 27 -7.79 -38.43 7.69
C THR A 27 -6.70 -39.45 7.40
N LEU A 28 -5.70 -39.08 6.62
CA LEU A 28 -4.44 -39.79 6.51
C LEU A 28 -3.35 -38.93 7.13
N SER A 29 -3.05 -39.23 8.39
CA SER A 29 -1.85 -38.79 9.10
C SER A 29 -0.64 -39.45 8.46
N HIS A 30 0.28 -38.67 7.89
CA HIS A 30 1.67 -39.09 7.73
C HIS A 30 2.60 -37.87 7.69
N GLN A 31 3.55 -37.92 8.63
CA GLN A 31 4.91 -37.38 8.57
C GLN A 31 5.17 -35.93 9.02
N VAL A 32 5.59 -35.88 10.29
CA VAL A 32 6.65 -35.06 10.87
C VAL A 32 7.62 -34.51 9.82
N ILE A 33 7.56 -33.20 9.59
CA ILE A 33 8.70 -32.41 9.14
C ILE A 33 8.94 -31.40 10.26
N ALA A 34 10.04 -31.56 10.97
CA ALA A 34 10.54 -30.60 11.94
C ALA A 34 10.78 -29.26 11.23
N GLN A 35 9.85 -28.31 11.41
CA GLN A 35 10.07 -26.94 10.99
C GLN A 35 10.97 -26.28 12.03
N THR A 36 12.27 -26.23 11.73
CA THR A 36 13.18 -25.27 12.35
C THR A 36 12.57 -23.87 12.14
N PRO A 37 12.29 -23.11 13.20
CA PRO A 37 11.82 -21.74 13.03
C PRO A 37 13.00 -20.92 12.53
N THR A 38 13.23 -20.88 11.22
CA THR A 38 14.00 -19.82 10.57
C THR A 38 13.15 -18.55 10.57
N ASN A 39 12.83 -18.08 11.78
CA ASN A 39 12.18 -16.83 12.06
C ASN A 39 13.21 -15.70 12.10
N SER A 40 14.04 -15.58 11.05
CA SER A 40 15.08 -14.54 10.95
C SER A 40 14.76 -13.47 9.90
N LEU A 41 13.63 -13.55 9.19
CA LEU A 41 13.24 -12.56 8.16
C LEU A 41 12.01 -11.71 8.52
N ARG A 42 11.61 -11.66 9.79
CA ARG A 42 10.47 -10.81 10.24
C ARG A 42 10.81 -9.75 11.28
N GLN A 43 12.08 -9.59 11.68
CA GLN A 43 12.47 -8.58 12.68
C GLN A 43 12.70 -7.15 12.11
N HIS A 44 12.69 -6.96 10.78
CA HIS A 44 13.02 -5.66 10.17
C HIS A 44 11.82 -4.75 9.85
N ARG A 45 10.60 -5.09 10.27
CA ARG A 45 9.39 -4.30 9.95
C ARG A 45 8.90 -3.34 11.02
N ALA A 46 9.56 -3.23 12.17
CA ALA A 46 9.15 -2.34 13.26
C ALA A 46 9.99 -1.04 13.40
N GLN A 47 10.97 -0.79 12.52
CA GLN A 47 11.87 0.37 12.62
C GLN A 47 11.44 1.59 11.78
N SER A 48 10.22 1.63 11.22
CA SER A 48 9.78 2.81 10.46
C SER A 48 9.51 4.06 11.32
N GLY A 49 9.64 3.94 12.65
CA GLY A 49 9.58 5.02 13.62
C GLY A 49 10.94 5.62 14.02
N GLY A 50 12.07 5.06 13.58
CA GLY A 50 13.40 5.45 14.07
C GLY A 50 13.75 6.91 13.78
N TRP A 51 13.50 7.37 12.56
CA TRP A 51 13.87 8.72 12.14
C TRP A 51 13.08 9.84 12.83
N LEU A 52 11.90 9.54 13.39
CA LEU A 52 11.16 10.54 14.18
C LEU A 52 11.89 10.93 15.46
N LYS A 53 12.66 9.99 16.03
CA LYS A 53 13.41 10.23 17.26
C LYS A 53 14.52 11.27 17.04
N GLU A 54 14.96 11.45 15.79
CA GLU A 54 16.02 12.41 15.42
C GLU A 54 15.51 13.84 15.26
N LEU A 55 14.18 14.03 15.18
CA LEU A 55 13.57 15.36 15.07
C LEU A 55 13.40 16.07 16.42
N ASN A 56 13.73 15.41 17.55
CA ASN A 56 13.56 15.97 18.89
C ASN A 56 12.16 16.62 19.08
N LEU A 57 11.12 15.87 18.70
CA LEU A 57 9.74 16.38 18.73
C LEU A 57 9.27 16.61 20.17
N THR A 58 8.50 17.67 20.40
CA THR A 58 7.80 17.89 21.67
C THR A 58 6.70 16.83 21.87
N PRO A 59 6.24 16.58 23.12
CA PRO A 59 5.14 15.65 23.36
C PRO A 59 3.87 15.98 22.53
N GLN A 60 3.57 17.26 22.35
CA GLN A 60 2.46 17.72 21.52
C GLN A 60 2.67 17.38 20.04
N GLN A 61 3.86 17.67 19.49
CA GLN A 61 4.20 17.34 18.11
C GLN A 61 4.16 15.82 17.85
N ILE A 62 4.59 15.01 18.83
CA ILE A 62 4.51 13.54 18.74
C ILE A 62 3.05 13.09 18.59
N GLN A 63 2.13 13.69 19.36
CA GLN A 63 0.71 13.33 19.29
C GLN A 63 0.11 13.71 17.94
N GLN A 64 0.39 14.92 17.44
CA GLN A 64 -0.07 15.37 16.13
C GLN A 64 0.51 14.49 15.01
N MET A 65 1.79 14.14 15.07
CA MET A 65 2.45 13.23 14.14
C MET A 65 1.79 11.83 14.11
N LYS A 66 1.43 11.28 15.28
CA LYS A 66 0.72 10.00 15.37
C LYS A 66 -0.65 10.07 14.70
N GLN A 67 -1.37 11.17 14.88
CA GLN A 67 -2.68 11.38 14.26
C GLN A 67 -2.56 11.44 12.73
N ILE A 68 -1.67 12.29 12.21
CA ILE A 68 -1.40 12.43 10.77
C ILE A 68 -1.09 11.05 10.15
N ARG A 69 -0.18 10.29 10.78
CA ARG A 69 0.19 8.95 10.31
C ARG A 69 -0.96 7.96 10.35
N THR A 70 -1.77 7.99 11.40
CA THR A 70 -2.89 7.06 11.55
C THR A 70 -3.94 7.31 10.47
N GLN A 71 -4.26 8.59 10.22
CA GLN A 71 -5.24 9.00 9.21
C GLN A 71 -4.83 8.61 7.79
N SER A 72 -3.54 8.72 7.44
CA SER A 72 -3.06 8.40 6.09
C SER A 72 -2.72 6.92 5.89
N LYS A 73 -2.48 6.16 6.98
CA LYS A 73 -1.95 4.78 6.92
C LYS A 73 -2.79 3.85 6.05
N GLU A 74 -4.10 3.83 6.26
CA GLU A 74 -4.98 2.89 5.56
C GLU A 74 -5.00 3.17 4.06
N GLN A 75 -5.32 4.41 3.67
CA GLN A 75 -5.38 4.83 2.27
C GLN A 75 -4.06 4.60 1.54
N MET A 76 -2.92 4.95 2.16
CA MET A 76 -1.61 4.70 1.55
C MET A 76 -1.31 3.21 1.42
N THR A 77 -1.75 2.38 2.38
CA THR A 77 -1.53 0.93 2.33
C THR A 77 -2.35 0.29 1.22
N GLN A 78 -3.62 0.65 1.10
CA GLN A 78 -4.50 0.20 0.02
C GLN A 78 -3.95 0.59 -1.36
N LYS A 79 -3.57 1.86 -1.56
CA LYS A 79 -2.98 2.32 -2.84
C LYS A 79 -1.68 1.59 -3.17
N ARG A 80 -0.79 1.37 -2.19
CA ARG A 80 0.44 0.59 -2.40
C ARG A 80 0.15 -0.85 -2.80
N GLN A 81 -0.84 -1.48 -2.17
CA GLN A 81 -1.25 -2.84 -2.51
C GLN A 81 -1.82 -2.91 -3.92
N ALA A 82 -2.68 -1.95 -4.30
CA ALA A 82 -3.26 -1.86 -5.64
C ALA A 82 -2.19 -1.65 -6.72
N VAL A 83 -1.16 -0.82 -6.46
CA VAL A 83 -0.01 -0.69 -7.38
C VAL A 83 0.71 -2.03 -7.55
N ARG A 84 0.99 -2.74 -6.45
CA ARG A 84 1.69 -4.04 -6.51
C ARG A 84 0.91 -5.10 -7.29
N GLN A 85 -0.37 -5.25 -6.96
CA GLN A 85 -1.27 -6.18 -7.66
C GLN A 85 -1.38 -5.81 -9.13
N GLY A 86 -1.58 -4.51 -9.43
CA GLY A 86 -1.62 -4.04 -10.80
C GLY A 86 -0.34 -4.33 -11.58
N GLN A 87 0.83 -4.20 -10.95
CA GLN A 87 2.11 -4.54 -11.57
C GLN A 87 2.27 -6.04 -11.86
N GLN A 88 1.79 -6.91 -10.96
CA GLN A 88 1.77 -8.37 -11.18
C GLN A 88 0.86 -8.72 -12.36
N GLU A 89 -0.36 -8.18 -12.37
CA GLU A 89 -1.30 -8.40 -13.47
C GLU A 89 -0.75 -7.84 -14.79
N LEU A 90 -0.10 -6.67 -14.79
CA LEU A 90 0.53 -6.12 -16.00
C LEU A 90 1.65 -7.03 -16.50
N HIS A 91 2.47 -7.58 -15.61
CA HIS A 91 3.50 -8.55 -15.97
C HIS A 91 2.88 -9.78 -16.67
N ASP A 92 1.80 -10.32 -16.12
CA ASP A 92 1.12 -11.48 -16.67
C ASP A 92 0.45 -11.18 -18.03
N LEU A 93 -0.12 -9.98 -18.19
CA LEU A 93 -0.66 -9.52 -19.48
C LEU A 93 0.43 -9.40 -20.55
N ILE A 94 1.60 -8.89 -20.19
CA ILE A 94 2.75 -8.76 -21.11
C ILE A 94 3.30 -10.14 -21.50
N ALA A 95 3.41 -11.07 -20.55
CA ALA A 95 3.92 -12.41 -20.79
C ALA A 95 2.90 -13.34 -21.48
N GLY A 96 1.61 -13.00 -21.39
CA GLY A 96 0.51 -13.78 -21.91
C GLY A 96 0.13 -13.45 -23.36
N ARG A 97 -1.13 -13.76 -23.70
CA ARG A 97 -1.72 -13.50 -25.03
C ARG A 97 -2.61 -12.25 -25.07
N ALA A 98 -2.45 -11.35 -24.10
CA ALA A 98 -3.26 -10.14 -24.05
C ALA A 98 -2.97 -9.25 -25.26
N SER A 99 -4.00 -8.55 -25.74
CA SER A 99 -3.81 -7.55 -26.79
C SER A 99 -2.99 -6.36 -26.28
N THR A 100 -2.32 -5.65 -27.20
CA THR A 100 -1.60 -4.41 -26.88
C THR A 100 -2.49 -3.38 -26.19
N GLN A 101 -3.77 -3.32 -26.56
CA GLN A 101 -4.74 -2.42 -25.96
C GLN A 101 -4.99 -2.74 -24.48
N GLN A 102 -5.19 -4.02 -24.14
CA GLN A 102 -5.37 -4.46 -22.74
C GLN A 102 -4.14 -4.16 -21.88
N VAL A 103 -2.93 -4.38 -22.43
CA VAL A 103 -1.67 -4.04 -21.75
C VAL A 103 -1.59 -2.53 -21.48
N ARG A 104 -1.92 -1.70 -22.46
CA ARG A 104 -1.91 -0.23 -22.34
C ARG A 104 -2.94 0.27 -21.32
N GLU A 105 -4.15 -0.29 -21.33
CA GLU A 105 -5.19 0.03 -20.36
C GLU A 105 -4.74 -0.29 -18.94
N LYS A 106 -4.16 -1.48 -18.71
CA LYS A 106 -3.64 -1.85 -17.40
C LYS A 106 -2.51 -0.93 -16.94
N TYR A 107 -1.59 -0.58 -17.84
CA TYR A 107 -0.53 0.39 -17.57
C TYR A 107 -1.11 1.76 -17.14
N ASN A 108 -2.12 2.26 -17.85
CA ASN A 108 -2.77 3.53 -17.54
C ASN A 108 -3.47 3.50 -16.17
N GLN A 109 -4.14 2.40 -15.83
CA GLN A 109 -4.75 2.22 -14.50
C GLN A 109 -3.68 2.31 -13.39
N ILE A 110 -2.55 1.62 -13.56
CA ILE A 110 -1.44 1.66 -12.59
C ILE A 110 -0.87 3.07 -12.51
N LYS A 111 -0.71 3.77 -13.63
CA LYS A 111 -0.22 5.16 -13.68
C LYS A 111 -1.09 6.08 -12.82
N VAL A 112 -2.42 5.98 -12.95
CA VAL A 112 -3.36 6.77 -12.14
C VAL A 112 -3.21 6.46 -10.64
N ILE A 113 -3.14 5.17 -10.26
CA ILE A 113 -2.99 4.80 -8.84
C ILE A 113 -1.65 5.29 -8.28
N LYS A 114 -0.57 5.21 -9.07
CA LYS A 114 0.74 5.74 -8.70
C LYS A 114 0.70 7.25 -8.47
N GLN A 115 0.01 8.00 -9.33
CA GLN A 115 -0.17 9.44 -9.16
C GLN A 115 -0.90 9.73 -7.85
N GLN A 116 -2.05 9.10 -7.61
CA GLN A 116 -2.81 9.29 -6.37
C GLN A 116 -2.02 8.90 -5.11
N LEU A 117 -1.12 7.92 -5.22
CA LEU A 117 -0.22 7.54 -4.12
C LEU A 117 0.84 8.62 -3.88
N ALA A 118 1.39 9.22 -4.94
CA ALA A 118 2.34 10.33 -4.85
C ALA A 118 1.67 11.56 -4.24
N ASP A 119 0.46 11.90 -4.68
CA ASP A 119 -0.32 13.01 -4.13
C ASP A 119 -0.59 12.81 -2.63
N ALA A 120 -1.04 11.62 -2.22
CA ALA A 120 -1.27 11.30 -0.81
C ALA A 120 0.02 11.36 0.03
N GLN A 121 1.17 10.97 -0.54
CA GLN A 121 2.47 11.12 0.14
C GLN A 121 2.84 12.59 0.33
N PHE A 122 2.60 13.41 -0.69
CA PHE A 122 2.88 14.84 -0.65
C PHE A 122 2.01 15.55 0.39
N GLU A 123 0.70 15.29 0.40
CA GLU A 123 -0.21 15.87 1.41
C GLU A 123 0.19 15.46 2.84
N ASN A 124 0.57 14.19 3.05
CA ASN A 124 1.08 13.75 4.34
C ASN A 124 2.41 14.44 4.71
N THR A 125 3.24 14.77 3.72
CA THR A 125 4.50 15.51 3.92
C THR A 125 4.22 16.95 4.34
N LEU A 126 3.26 17.60 3.70
CA LEU A 126 2.81 18.95 4.08
C LEU A 126 2.23 18.97 5.49
N ALA A 127 1.35 18.02 5.83
CA ALA A 127 0.78 17.92 7.17
C ALA A 127 1.87 17.78 8.26
N ILE A 128 2.93 17.00 7.98
CA ILE A 128 4.08 16.90 8.88
C ILE A 128 4.83 18.23 8.96
N ARG A 129 5.11 18.88 7.83
CA ARG A 129 5.84 20.16 7.80
C ARG A 129 5.18 21.22 8.69
N GLU A 130 3.85 21.30 8.70
CA GLU A 130 3.11 22.31 9.46
C GLU A 130 3.31 22.20 10.98
N ILE A 131 3.55 21.00 11.50
CA ILE A 131 3.76 20.81 12.95
C ILE A 131 5.23 20.96 13.37
N LEU A 132 6.17 21.06 12.43
CA LEU A 132 7.60 21.16 12.69
C LEU A 132 8.06 22.63 12.72
N ASN A 133 9.06 22.92 13.55
CA ASN A 133 9.77 24.20 13.52
C ASN A 133 10.79 24.26 12.36
N PRO A 134 11.39 25.42 12.05
CA PRO A 134 12.31 25.56 10.91
C PRO A 134 13.50 24.59 10.93
N GLU A 135 14.14 24.37 12.08
CA GLU A 135 15.28 23.46 12.22
C GLU A 135 14.87 22.00 11.98
N GLN A 136 13.73 21.60 12.55
CA GLN A 136 13.15 20.27 12.36
C GLN A 136 12.75 20.02 10.90
N ARG A 137 12.23 21.05 10.21
CA ARG A 137 11.88 20.96 8.78
C ARG A 137 13.11 20.70 7.93
N GLN A 138 14.26 21.32 8.24
CA GLN A 138 15.50 21.06 7.53
C GLN A 138 15.94 19.61 7.69
N LYS A 139 15.96 19.10 8.93
CA LYS A 139 16.27 17.68 9.22
C LYS A 139 15.30 16.73 8.52
N PHE A 140 14.01 17.08 8.49
CA PHE A 140 12.99 16.29 7.80
C PHE A 140 13.22 16.25 6.29
N ALA A 141 13.46 17.41 5.66
CA ALA A 141 13.75 17.50 4.23
C ALA A 141 15.02 16.72 3.86
N ASP A 142 16.09 16.87 4.63
CA ASP A 142 17.33 16.12 4.43
C ASP A 142 17.06 14.61 4.44
N ARG A 143 16.23 14.11 5.37
CA ARG A 143 15.89 12.68 5.43
C ARG A 143 15.05 12.22 4.24
N MET A 144 14.14 13.06 3.75
CA MET A 144 13.25 12.73 2.63
C MET A 144 13.99 12.73 1.28
N TYR A 145 14.92 13.66 1.08
CA TYR A 145 15.62 13.86 -0.19
C TYR A 145 17.06 13.33 -0.21
N LYS A 146 17.62 12.87 0.92
CA LYS A 146 18.86 12.09 0.92
C LYS A 146 18.63 10.78 0.17
N LYS A 147 19.07 10.78 -1.08
CA LYS A 147 19.19 9.59 -1.92
C LYS A 147 20.01 8.56 -1.12
N PRO A 148 19.52 7.32 -0.89
CA PRO A 148 20.37 6.28 -0.32
C PRO A 148 21.64 6.20 -1.19
N PRO A 149 22.84 6.04 -0.60
CA PRO A 149 24.08 5.95 -1.37
C PRO A 149 23.88 4.89 -2.44
N GLN A 150 23.82 5.37 -3.69
CA GLN A 150 23.66 4.53 -4.86
C GLN A 150 24.88 3.61 -4.86
N ASN A 151 24.68 2.30 -4.78
CA ASN A 151 25.73 1.29 -4.82
C ASN A 151 26.74 1.65 -5.92
N GLN A 152 27.82 2.34 -5.54
CA GLN A 152 28.90 2.67 -6.45
C GLN A 152 29.61 1.34 -6.72
N PRO A 153 29.75 0.90 -7.98
CA PRO A 153 30.56 -0.28 -8.25
C PRO A 153 31.98 -0.03 -7.70
N PRO A 154 32.65 -1.07 -7.16
CA PRO A 154 33.97 -0.92 -6.56
C PRO A 154 34.91 -0.30 -7.59
N LYS A 155 35.66 0.74 -7.18
CA LYS A 155 36.73 1.30 -7.99
C LYS A 155 37.76 0.18 -8.22
N GLN A 156 37.91 -0.22 -9.48
CA GLN A 156 39.01 -1.08 -9.89
C GLN A 156 40.26 -0.21 -9.87
N ASN A 157 41.17 -0.52 -8.94
CA ASN A 157 42.55 -0.04 -8.95
C ASN A 157 43.42 -1.08 -9.64
#